data_AF-A0A520EWZ2-F1
#
_entry.id   AF-A0A520EWZ2-F1
#
_cell.length_a   1.000
_cell.length_b   1.000
_cell.length_c   1.000
_cell.angle_alpha   90.00
_cell.angle_beta   90.00
_cell.angle_gamma   90.00
#
_symmetry.space_group_name_H-M   'P 1'
#
loop_
_entity.id
_entity.type
_entity.pdbx_description
1 polymer ?
#
loop_
_entity_poly.entity_id
_entity_poly.type
_entity_poly.pdbx_seq_one_letter_code
_entity_poly.pdbx_strand_id
1 'polypeptide(L)'
;MDESYKLGTEGGIVDLLLASYGTGSRIKAIRGDFEAATEHLDERARTGTKLSLPRLMARVDNERIRMGIGDRSEELLRSERATARCHQGRGVARVTADLDENSAIRILLTDPTPARLDLAGHRAAALVQSIAAADRPRAALEATLLHAQCLAVAGQTDQAMHVLAPAAATCARHGLTRPLIDAGPDIVALLRDHCAEHGIVTSSPPLIPGDFLTEILASPRAPRINVGGTS
;
A
#
# COMPACT_ATOMS: atom_id res chain seq x y z
N MET A 1 18.56 -31.46 11.78
CA MET A 1 18.85 -30.04 11.49
C MET A 1 19.19 -29.97 10.02
N ASP A 2 18.21 -29.67 9.15
CA ASP A 2 18.42 -29.41 7.71
C ASP A 2 17.17 -28.82 7.00
N GLU A 3 16.19 -28.30 7.75
CA GLU A 3 14.96 -27.68 7.19
C GLU A 3 15.09 -26.15 7.04
N SER A 4 15.97 -25.51 7.81
CA SER A 4 16.11 -24.04 7.84
C SER A 4 16.88 -23.47 6.64
N TYR A 5 17.63 -24.29 5.91
CA TYR A 5 18.45 -23.83 4.77
C TYR A 5 17.67 -23.76 3.45
N LYS A 6 16.67 -24.63 3.24
CA LYS A 6 15.82 -24.60 2.02
C LYS A 6 14.83 -23.44 2.02
N LEU A 7 14.32 -23.06 3.19
CA LEU A 7 13.37 -21.94 3.34
C LEU A 7 14.02 -20.56 3.16
N GLY A 8 15.35 -20.42 3.32
CA GLY A 8 16.05 -19.15 3.10
C GLY A 8 16.16 -18.79 1.60
N THR A 9 16.43 -19.78 0.75
CA THR A 9 16.61 -19.56 -0.69
C THR A 9 15.28 -19.50 -1.43
N GLU A 10 14.32 -20.36 -1.09
CA GLU A 10 12.95 -20.29 -1.63
C GLU A 10 12.16 -19.10 -1.06
N GLY A 11 12.39 -18.75 0.21
CA GLY A 11 11.85 -17.56 0.85
C GLY A 11 12.21 -16.28 0.10
N GLY A 12 13.51 -16.09 -0.20
CA GLY A 12 14.03 -14.94 -0.91
C GLY A 12 13.62 -14.86 -2.38
N ILE A 13 13.53 -15.99 -3.09
CA ILE A 13 13.01 -16.00 -4.47
C ILE A 13 11.53 -15.64 -4.49
N VAL A 14 10.72 -16.17 -3.57
CA VAL A 14 9.29 -15.82 -3.51
C VAL A 14 9.08 -14.37 -3.05
N ASP A 15 9.94 -13.82 -2.19
CA ASP A 15 9.89 -12.39 -1.81
C ASP A 15 10.32 -11.46 -2.96
N LEU A 16 11.32 -11.86 -3.75
CA LEU A 16 11.67 -11.18 -5.00
C LEU A 16 10.51 -11.24 -5.99
N LEU A 17 9.90 -12.42 -6.14
CA LEU A 17 8.73 -12.63 -7.00
C LEU A 17 7.54 -11.79 -6.51
N LEU A 18 7.26 -11.71 -5.21
CA LEU A 18 6.23 -10.84 -4.62
C LEU A 18 6.42 -9.37 -4.98
N ALA A 19 7.65 -8.86 -4.93
CA ALA A 19 7.99 -7.49 -5.29
C ALA A 19 7.84 -7.25 -6.82
N SER A 20 8.41 -8.13 -7.65
CA SER A 20 8.23 -8.09 -9.10
C SER A 20 6.76 -8.23 -9.50
N TYR A 21 5.99 -8.95 -8.69
CA TYR A 21 4.61 -9.21 -9.01
C TYR A 21 3.74 -7.98 -8.81
N GLY A 22 3.66 -7.43 -7.60
CA GLY A 22 2.87 -6.21 -7.39
C GLY A 22 3.28 -5.05 -8.30
N THR A 23 4.57 -4.89 -8.60
CA THR A 23 5.05 -3.86 -9.52
C THR A 23 4.65 -4.12 -10.99
N GLY A 24 4.66 -5.38 -11.43
CA GLY A 24 4.33 -5.73 -12.82
C GLY A 24 2.88 -5.44 -13.22
N SER A 25 1.91 -5.66 -12.33
CA SER A 25 0.50 -5.31 -12.60
C SER A 25 0.31 -3.80 -12.60
N ARG A 26 0.98 -3.07 -11.70
CA ARG A 26 0.96 -1.60 -11.67
C ARG A 26 1.50 -0.99 -12.95
N ILE A 27 2.61 -1.50 -13.48
CA ILE A 27 3.20 -1.02 -14.75
C ILE A 27 2.21 -1.16 -15.91
N LYS A 28 1.49 -2.30 -16.00
CA LYS A 28 0.46 -2.52 -17.03
C LYS A 28 -0.70 -1.52 -16.89
N ALA A 29 -1.19 -1.32 -15.66
CA ALA A 29 -2.25 -0.35 -15.40
C ALA A 29 -1.84 1.10 -15.73
N ILE A 30 -0.59 1.51 -15.44
CA ILE A 30 -0.06 2.83 -15.79
C ILE A 30 -0.02 3.03 -17.32
N ARG A 31 0.20 1.96 -18.08
CA ARG A 31 0.19 1.98 -19.55
C ARG A 31 -1.22 1.97 -20.16
N GLY A 32 -2.28 1.98 -19.33
CA GLY A 32 -3.67 1.92 -19.76
C GLY A 32 -4.16 0.50 -20.09
N ASP A 33 -3.34 -0.51 -19.89
CA ASP A 33 -3.66 -1.92 -20.18
C ASP A 33 -4.22 -2.60 -18.92
N PHE A 34 -5.46 -2.26 -18.58
CA PHE A 34 -6.14 -2.77 -17.38
C PHE A 34 -6.53 -4.24 -17.48
N GLU A 35 -6.88 -4.70 -18.69
CA GLU A 35 -7.20 -6.09 -18.95
C GLU A 35 -5.96 -6.95 -18.67
N ALA A 36 -4.80 -6.61 -19.26
CA ALA A 36 -3.59 -7.36 -18.98
C ALA A 36 -3.11 -7.19 -17.52
N ALA A 37 -3.40 -6.06 -16.86
CA ALA A 37 -3.13 -5.92 -15.42
C ALA A 37 -3.98 -6.89 -14.59
N THR A 38 -5.25 -7.07 -14.95
CA THR A 38 -6.20 -7.98 -14.29
C THR A 38 -5.83 -9.44 -14.56
N GLU A 39 -5.60 -9.82 -15.81
CA GLU A 39 -5.14 -11.16 -16.18
C GLU A 39 -3.85 -11.56 -15.44
N HIS A 40 -2.93 -10.60 -15.29
CA HIS A 40 -1.69 -10.82 -14.57
C HIS A 40 -1.89 -11.06 -13.07
N LEU A 41 -2.89 -10.41 -12.46
CA LEU A 41 -3.28 -10.68 -11.07
C LEU A 41 -4.01 -12.02 -10.94
N ASP A 42 -4.85 -12.39 -11.91
CA ASP A 42 -5.56 -13.66 -11.93
C ASP A 42 -4.61 -14.86 -12.07
N GLU A 43 -3.62 -14.76 -12.95
CA GLU A 43 -2.62 -15.81 -13.12
C GLU A 43 -1.80 -16.05 -11.84
N ARG A 44 -1.54 -14.98 -11.09
CA ARG A 44 -0.85 -15.08 -9.80
C ARG A 44 -1.75 -15.60 -8.70
N ALA A 45 -3.04 -15.28 -8.71
CA ALA A 45 -4.00 -15.89 -7.80
C ALA A 45 -4.09 -17.41 -8.05
N ARG A 46 -4.13 -17.84 -9.32
CA ARG A 46 -4.08 -19.26 -9.70
C ARG A 46 -2.79 -19.93 -9.20
N THR A 47 -1.64 -19.29 -9.43
CA THR A 47 -0.34 -19.79 -8.96
C THR A 47 -0.26 -19.87 -7.44
N GLY A 48 -0.70 -18.82 -6.74
CA GLY A 48 -0.72 -18.75 -5.28
C GLY A 48 -1.61 -19.81 -4.66
N THR A 49 -2.75 -20.12 -5.30
CA THR A 49 -3.64 -21.21 -4.89
C THR A 49 -2.98 -22.57 -5.12
N LYS A 50 -2.47 -22.81 -6.33
CA LYS A 50 -1.81 -24.08 -6.72
C LYS A 50 -0.63 -24.42 -5.79
N LEU A 51 0.14 -23.42 -5.39
CA LEU A 51 1.33 -23.58 -4.56
C LEU A 51 1.07 -23.34 -3.06
N SER A 52 -0.17 -23.07 -2.66
CA SER A 52 -0.53 -22.76 -1.26
C SER A 52 0.34 -21.65 -0.64
N LEU A 53 0.48 -20.54 -1.36
CA LEU A 53 1.32 -19.39 -0.97
C LEU A 53 0.46 -18.23 -0.41
N PRO A 54 0.14 -18.21 0.90
CA PRO A 54 -0.78 -17.23 1.48
C PRO A 54 -0.28 -15.79 1.34
N ARG A 55 1.04 -15.56 1.46
CA ARG A 55 1.64 -14.23 1.25
C ARG A 55 1.45 -13.69 -0.17
N LEU A 56 1.47 -14.57 -1.18
CA LEU A 56 1.23 -14.18 -2.56
C LEU A 56 -0.24 -13.82 -2.77
N MET A 57 -1.16 -14.60 -2.20
CA MET A 57 -2.59 -14.32 -2.23
C MET A 57 -2.91 -12.97 -1.58
N ALA A 58 -2.41 -12.73 -0.36
CA ALA A 58 -2.59 -11.45 0.34
C ALA A 58 -2.03 -10.25 -0.45
N ARG A 59 -0.90 -10.45 -1.15
CA ARG A 59 -0.32 -9.41 -2.02
C ARG A 59 -1.17 -9.14 -3.25
N VAL A 60 -1.70 -10.18 -3.89
CA VAL A 60 -2.60 -10.05 -5.05
C VAL A 60 -3.88 -9.34 -4.65
N ASP A 61 -4.48 -9.72 -3.53
CA ASP A 61 -5.68 -9.08 -3.02
C ASP A 61 -5.40 -7.60 -2.70
N ASN A 62 -4.28 -7.28 -2.03
CA ASN A 62 -3.90 -5.89 -1.79
C ASN A 62 -3.79 -5.02 -3.07
N GLU A 63 -3.26 -5.59 -4.16
CA GLU A 63 -3.20 -4.89 -5.45
C GLU A 63 -4.57 -4.71 -6.10
N ARG A 64 -5.45 -5.72 -6.01
CA ARG A 64 -6.83 -5.62 -6.49
C ARG A 64 -7.59 -4.49 -5.78
N ILE A 65 -7.53 -4.42 -4.44
CA ILE A 65 -8.13 -3.34 -3.64
C ILE A 65 -7.63 -1.98 -4.11
N ARG A 66 -6.30 -1.87 -4.29
CA ARG A 66 -5.64 -0.62 -4.67
C ARG A 66 -6.10 -0.15 -6.05
N MET A 67 -6.21 -1.07 -7.00
CA MET A 67 -6.67 -0.79 -8.36
C MET A 67 -8.19 -0.65 -8.46
N GLY A 68 -8.95 -1.06 -7.44
CA GLY A 68 -10.41 -1.10 -7.49
C GLY A 68 -10.94 -2.24 -8.38
N ILE A 69 -10.21 -3.35 -8.46
CA ILE A 69 -10.56 -4.52 -9.28
C ILE A 69 -11.29 -5.54 -8.41
N GLY A 70 -12.49 -5.95 -8.82
CA GLY A 70 -13.27 -7.01 -8.17
C GLY A 70 -14.49 -6.50 -7.39
N ASP A 71 -15.26 -7.43 -6.80
CA ASP A 71 -16.41 -7.11 -5.97
C ASP A 71 -15.96 -6.71 -4.55
N ARG A 72 -16.30 -5.48 -4.16
CA ARG A 72 -16.01 -4.90 -2.85
C ARG A 72 -16.55 -5.74 -1.69
N SER A 73 -17.73 -6.34 -1.84
CA SER A 73 -18.36 -7.13 -0.78
C SER A 73 -17.61 -8.44 -0.54
N GLU A 74 -17.16 -9.09 -1.60
CA GLU A 74 -16.34 -10.29 -1.48
C GLU A 74 -14.94 -9.97 -0.94
N GLU A 75 -14.38 -8.84 -1.34
CA GLU A 75 -13.07 -8.37 -0.87
C GLU A 75 -13.08 -8.05 0.63
N LEU A 76 -14.14 -7.40 1.12
CA LEU A 76 -14.44 -7.22 2.56
C LEU A 76 -14.41 -8.55 3.31
N LEU A 77 -15.22 -9.51 2.86
CA LEU A 77 -15.33 -10.82 3.51
C LEU A 77 -14.01 -11.58 3.52
N ARG A 78 -13.23 -11.52 2.42
CA ARG A 78 -11.90 -12.14 2.36
C ARG A 78 -10.95 -11.48 3.35
N SER A 79 -10.91 -10.15 3.38
CA SER A 79 -10.04 -9.38 4.27
C SER A 79 -10.35 -9.62 5.74
N GLU A 80 -11.62 -9.65 6.13
CA GLU A 80 -12.05 -9.93 7.51
C GLU A 80 -11.64 -11.34 7.94
N ARG A 81 -11.89 -12.35 7.09
CA ARG A 81 -11.47 -13.74 7.34
C ARG A 81 -9.96 -13.87 7.43
N ALA A 82 -9.21 -13.13 6.63
CA ALA A 82 -7.75 -13.15 6.63
C ALA A 82 -7.19 -12.52 7.92
N THR A 83 -7.70 -11.35 8.31
CA THR A 83 -7.34 -10.67 9.57
C THR A 83 -7.57 -11.58 10.79
N ALA A 84 -8.73 -12.23 10.88
CA ALA A 84 -9.07 -13.15 11.98
C ALA A 84 -8.10 -14.33 12.10
N ARG A 85 -7.57 -14.85 10.97
CA ARG A 85 -6.58 -15.94 10.95
C ARG A 85 -5.16 -15.46 11.29
N CYS A 86 -4.86 -14.20 11.03
CA CYS A 86 -3.52 -13.64 11.08
C CYS A 86 -3.08 -13.11 12.45
N HIS A 87 -4.02 -12.78 13.35
CA HIS A 87 -3.71 -12.31 14.72
C HIS A 87 -2.89 -13.29 15.59
N GLN A 88 -2.60 -14.51 15.11
CA GLN A 88 -1.79 -15.52 15.80
C GLN A 88 -0.42 -15.83 15.15
N GLY A 89 -0.04 -15.15 14.06
CA GLY A 89 1.15 -15.47 13.28
C GLY A 89 2.49 -14.93 13.82
N ARG A 90 3.56 -15.73 13.72
CA ARG A 90 4.97 -15.28 13.85
C ARG A 90 5.74 -15.50 12.53
N GLY A 91 6.84 -14.78 12.32
CA GLY A 91 7.70 -14.95 11.13
C GLY A 91 6.99 -14.60 9.82
N VAL A 92 7.03 -15.48 8.82
CA VAL A 92 6.41 -15.25 7.49
C VAL A 92 4.90 -15.02 7.58
N ALA A 93 4.22 -15.64 8.55
CA ALA A 93 2.79 -15.40 8.77
C ALA A 93 2.50 -13.93 9.15
N ARG A 94 3.48 -13.22 9.74
CA ARG A 94 3.35 -11.80 10.04
C ARG A 94 3.31 -10.94 8.78
N VAL A 95 4.07 -11.28 7.73
CA VAL A 95 4.05 -10.56 6.46
C VAL A 95 2.66 -10.62 5.82
N THR A 96 2.04 -11.80 5.83
CA THR A 96 0.66 -12.00 5.37
C THR A 96 -0.31 -11.16 6.20
N ALA A 97 -0.19 -11.20 7.54
CA ALA A 97 -1.03 -10.42 8.45
C ALA A 97 -0.95 -8.92 8.18
N ASP A 98 0.25 -8.38 7.94
CA ASP A 98 0.43 -6.97 7.66
C ASP A 98 -0.23 -6.57 6.32
N LEU A 99 -0.18 -7.45 5.31
CA LEU A 99 -0.83 -7.23 4.00
C LEU A 99 -2.35 -7.31 4.11
N ASP A 100 -2.88 -8.26 4.87
CA ASP A 100 -4.31 -8.39 5.14
C ASP A 100 -4.84 -7.17 5.89
N GLU A 101 -4.10 -6.68 6.89
CA GLU A 101 -4.43 -5.47 7.63
C GLU A 101 -4.40 -4.23 6.72
N ASN A 102 -3.38 -4.13 5.85
CA ASN A 102 -3.28 -3.06 4.84
C ASN A 102 -4.52 -3.05 3.92
N SER A 103 -4.93 -4.22 3.45
CA SER A 103 -6.13 -4.42 2.63
C SER A 103 -7.39 -3.99 3.40
N ALA A 104 -7.55 -4.44 4.64
CA ALA A 104 -8.71 -4.08 5.48
C ALA A 104 -8.85 -2.56 5.68
N ILE A 105 -7.73 -1.87 5.97
CA ILE A 105 -7.71 -0.42 6.11
C ILE A 105 -8.08 0.26 4.79
N ARG A 106 -7.55 -0.20 3.66
CA ARG A 106 -7.87 0.37 2.34
C ARG A 106 -9.35 0.25 2.00
N ILE A 107 -9.97 -0.85 2.38
CA ILE A 107 -11.41 -1.05 2.20
C ILE A 107 -12.20 -0.05 3.04
N LEU A 108 -11.81 0.21 4.29
CA LEU A 108 -12.47 1.24 5.13
C LEU A 108 -12.45 2.62 4.48
N LEU A 109 -11.43 2.93 3.67
CA LEU A 109 -11.31 4.19 2.92
C LEU A 109 -12.16 4.24 1.64
N THR A 110 -12.78 3.15 1.19
CA THR A 110 -13.58 3.14 -0.05
C THR A 110 -14.97 3.75 0.11
N ASP A 111 -15.54 3.70 1.31
CA ASP A 111 -16.83 4.30 1.67
C ASP A 111 -16.69 5.01 3.02
N PRO A 112 -16.15 6.24 3.00
CA PRO A 112 -15.67 6.93 4.19
C PRO A 112 -16.84 7.51 5.01
N THR A 113 -17.08 6.90 6.17
CA THR A 113 -17.91 7.49 7.24
C THR A 113 -16.99 7.91 8.40
N PRO A 114 -17.38 8.88 9.25
CA PRO A 114 -16.53 9.29 10.37
C PRO A 114 -16.04 8.11 11.22
N ALA A 115 -16.92 7.18 11.55
CA ALA A 115 -16.56 5.98 12.32
C ALA A 115 -15.57 5.05 11.59
N ARG A 116 -15.69 4.89 10.26
CA ARG A 116 -14.74 4.09 9.48
C ARG A 116 -13.39 4.78 9.31
N LEU A 117 -13.38 6.10 9.18
CA LEU A 117 -12.15 6.89 9.10
C LEU A 117 -11.38 6.86 10.42
N ASP A 118 -12.07 7.01 11.54
CA ASP A 118 -11.47 6.84 12.86
C ASP A 118 -10.89 5.44 13.01
N LEU A 119 -11.66 4.39 12.68
CA LEU A 119 -11.18 3.01 12.75
C LEU A 119 -9.97 2.77 11.82
N ALA A 120 -9.99 3.31 10.60
CA ALA A 120 -8.89 3.20 9.64
C ALA A 120 -7.62 3.86 10.18
N GLY A 121 -7.74 5.07 10.75
CA GLY A 121 -6.62 5.78 11.37
C GLY A 121 -6.00 5.00 12.53
N HIS A 122 -6.81 4.50 13.46
CA HIS A 122 -6.34 3.69 14.59
C HIS A 122 -5.63 2.40 14.13
N ARG A 123 -6.22 1.67 13.18
CA ARG A 123 -5.64 0.44 12.62
C ARG A 123 -4.34 0.72 11.88
N ALA A 124 -4.27 1.79 11.09
CA ALA A 124 -3.05 2.17 10.37
C ALA A 124 -1.92 2.58 11.32
N ALA A 125 -2.21 3.35 12.37
CA ALA A 125 -1.25 3.70 13.41
C ALA A 125 -0.69 2.45 14.11
N ALA A 126 -1.58 1.52 14.49
CA ALA A 126 -1.18 0.25 15.09
C ALA A 126 -0.29 -0.57 14.14
N LEU A 127 -0.64 -0.66 12.86
CA LEU A 127 0.15 -1.37 11.84
C LEU A 127 1.56 -0.80 11.70
N VAL A 128 1.72 0.52 11.67
CA VAL A 128 3.02 1.21 11.62
C VAL A 128 3.90 0.83 12.82
N GLN A 129 3.37 0.92 14.04
CA GLN A 129 4.09 0.55 15.26
C GLN A 129 4.52 -0.93 15.22
N SER A 130 3.62 -1.77 14.73
CA SER A 130 3.83 -3.21 14.59
C SER A 130 5.01 -3.55 13.65
N ILE A 131 5.14 -2.83 12.53
CA ILE A 131 6.17 -3.09 11.52
C ILE A 131 7.51 -2.45 11.90
N ALA A 132 7.48 -1.29 12.57
CA ALA A 132 8.69 -0.62 13.03
C ALA A 132 9.55 -1.51 13.93
N ALA A 133 8.92 -2.41 14.69
CA ALA A 133 9.61 -3.38 15.55
C ALA A 133 10.32 -4.53 14.79
N ALA A 134 10.15 -4.66 13.48
CA ALA A 134 10.50 -5.86 12.71
C ALA A 134 11.63 -5.67 11.66
N ASP A 135 12.34 -4.54 11.66
CA ASP A 135 13.43 -4.20 10.70
C ASP A 135 13.06 -4.39 9.21
N ARG A 136 11.85 -3.97 8.83
CA ARG A 136 11.31 -4.08 7.47
C ARG A 136 11.06 -2.70 6.88
N PRO A 137 12.09 -1.98 6.42
CA PRO A 137 11.99 -0.56 6.06
C PRO A 137 10.98 -0.27 4.93
N ARG A 138 10.88 -1.16 3.94
CA ARG A 138 9.88 -1.01 2.87
C ARG A 138 8.45 -1.16 3.36
N ALA A 139 8.20 -2.16 4.22
CA ALA A 139 6.88 -2.37 4.80
C ALA A 139 6.51 -1.21 5.74
N ALA A 140 7.50 -0.69 6.49
CA ALA A 140 7.31 0.48 7.35
C ALA A 140 6.90 1.70 6.51
N LEU A 141 7.61 1.98 5.43
CA LEU A 141 7.27 3.05 4.49
C LEU A 141 5.85 2.88 3.93
N GLU A 142 5.49 1.69 3.44
CA GLU A 142 4.16 1.43 2.87
C GLU A 142 3.03 1.60 3.90
N ALA A 143 3.25 1.21 5.16
CA ALA A 143 2.30 1.41 6.26
C ALA A 143 2.21 2.89 6.68
N THR A 144 3.32 3.61 6.73
CA THR A 144 3.34 5.06 7.03
C THR A 144 2.58 5.84 5.96
N LEU A 145 2.76 5.50 4.69
CA LEU A 145 2.02 6.13 3.59
C LEU A 145 0.51 5.84 3.66
N LEU A 146 0.12 4.62 4.07
CA LEU A 146 -1.28 4.30 4.30
C LEU A 146 -1.85 5.07 5.49
N HIS A 147 -1.10 5.22 6.59
CA HIS A 147 -1.53 6.02 7.73
C HIS A 147 -1.71 7.50 7.35
N ALA A 148 -0.76 8.10 6.64
CA ALA A 148 -0.89 9.45 6.14
C ALA A 148 -2.14 9.60 5.24
N GLN A 149 -2.43 8.58 4.42
CA GLN A 149 -3.64 8.57 3.60
C GLN A 149 -4.92 8.55 4.45
N CYS A 150 -4.98 7.72 5.51
CA CYS A 150 -6.12 7.71 6.43
C CYS A 150 -6.37 9.09 7.05
N LEU A 151 -5.32 9.75 7.52
CA LEU A 151 -5.40 11.10 8.09
C LEU A 151 -5.86 12.13 7.06
N ALA A 152 -5.33 12.07 5.83
CA ALA A 152 -5.71 12.97 4.75
C ALA A 152 -7.19 12.83 4.38
N VAL A 153 -7.69 11.59 4.22
CA VAL A 153 -9.10 11.32 3.92
C VAL A 153 -10.01 11.75 5.08
N ALA A 154 -9.54 11.68 6.33
CA ALA A 154 -10.23 12.19 7.51
C ALA A 154 -10.18 13.72 7.64
N GLY A 155 -9.53 14.44 6.72
CA GLY A 155 -9.39 15.90 6.78
C GLY A 155 -8.37 16.39 7.82
N GLN A 156 -7.59 15.50 8.42
CA GLN A 156 -6.56 15.82 9.41
C GLN A 156 -5.24 16.17 8.72
N THR A 157 -5.24 17.21 7.89
CA THR A 157 -4.15 17.58 6.97
C THR A 157 -2.81 17.82 7.67
N ASP A 158 -2.80 18.55 8.78
CA ASP A 158 -1.56 18.84 9.54
C ASP A 158 -0.92 17.56 10.08
N GLN A 159 -1.72 16.67 10.65
CA GLN A 159 -1.25 15.38 11.16
C GLN A 159 -0.79 14.48 10.01
N ALA A 160 -1.54 14.47 8.90
CA ALA A 160 -1.18 13.73 7.70
C ALA A 160 0.19 14.17 7.16
N MET A 161 0.44 15.48 7.11
CA MET A 161 1.70 16.04 6.64
C MET A 161 2.85 15.77 7.63
N HIS A 162 2.58 15.82 8.93
CA HIS A 162 3.55 15.45 9.96
C HIS A 162 4.05 14.00 9.80
N VAL A 163 3.13 13.08 9.47
CA VAL A 163 3.48 11.67 9.19
C VAL A 163 4.13 11.50 7.81
N LEU A 164 3.67 12.25 6.80
CA LEU A 164 4.11 12.11 5.42
C LEU A 164 5.50 12.70 5.16
N ALA A 165 5.85 13.85 5.75
CA ALA A 165 7.09 14.56 5.41
C ALA A 165 8.35 13.71 5.61
N PRO A 166 8.53 12.98 6.74
CA PRO A 166 9.70 12.13 6.93
C PRO A 166 9.77 10.96 5.94
N ALA A 167 8.61 10.38 5.58
CA ALA A 167 8.52 9.34 4.57
C ALA A 167 8.87 9.87 3.17
N ALA A 168 8.36 11.05 2.80
CA ALA A 168 8.64 11.69 1.53
C ALA A 168 10.13 12.09 1.40
N ALA A 169 10.73 12.64 2.46
CA ALA A 169 12.15 12.94 2.49
C ALA A 169 13.01 11.65 2.37
N THR A 170 12.57 10.55 3.00
CA THR A 170 13.24 9.25 2.85
C THR A 170 13.16 8.75 1.41
N CYS A 171 11.99 8.83 0.78
CA CYS A 171 11.81 8.52 -0.63
C CYS A 171 12.73 9.37 -1.51
N ALA A 172 12.81 10.68 -1.27
CA ALA A 172 13.66 11.59 -2.02
C ALA A 172 15.15 11.23 -1.92
N ARG A 173 15.65 10.93 -0.71
CA ARG A 173 17.04 10.50 -0.50
C ARG A 173 17.41 9.24 -1.29
N HIS A 174 16.43 8.38 -1.59
CA HIS A 174 16.63 7.13 -2.31
C HIS A 174 16.16 7.20 -3.78
N GLY A 175 15.69 8.35 -4.27
CA GLY A 175 15.16 8.50 -5.63
C GLY A 175 13.88 7.69 -5.89
N LEU A 176 13.07 7.45 -4.86
CA LEU A 176 11.88 6.59 -4.93
C LEU A 176 10.59 7.41 -5.07
N THR A 177 10.19 7.76 -6.29
CA THR A 177 8.93 8.51 -6.53
C THR A 177 7.69 7.62 -6.45
N ARG A 178 7.76 6.39 -6.96
CA ARG A 178 6.61 5.47 -7.07
C ARG A 178 5.89 5.16 -5.76
N PRO A 179 6.54 4.96 -4.59
CA PRO A 179 5.83 4.73 -3.35
C PRO A 179 4.80 5.83 -3.02
N LEU A 180 5.15 7.10 -3.24
CA LEU A 180 4.28 8.25 -2.98
C LEU A 180 3.14 8.35 -4.00
N ILE A 181 3.46 8.19 -5.29
CA ILE A 181 2.47 8.23 -6.38
C ILE A 181 1.46 7.07 -6.25
N ASP A 182 1.94 5.87 -5.93
CA ASP A 182 1.11 4.68 -5.80
C ASP A 182 0.26 4.69 -4.52
N ALA A 183 0.64 5.47 -3.49
CA ALA A 183 -0.03 5.50 -2.20
C ALA A 183 -1.52 5.86 -2.34
N GLY A 184 -1.84 6.87 -3.15
CA GLY A 184 -3.21 7.32 -3.38
C GLY A 184 -3.29 8.74 -3.94
N PRO A 185 -4.45 9.17 -4.46
CA PRO A 185 -4.63 10.54 -4.92
C PRO A 185 -4.58 11.53 -3.75
N ASP A 186 -5.01 11.10 -2.55
CA ASP A 186 -5.05 11.92 -1.34
C ASP A 186 -3.64 12.34 -0.89
N ILE A 187 -2.65 11.46 -1.05
CA ILE A 187 -1.24 11.75 -0.76
C ILE A 187 -0.68 12.78 -1.74
N VAL A 188 -0.97 12.63 -3.04
CA VAL A 188 -0.51 13.56 -4.07
C VAL A 188 -1.19 14.92 -3.92
N ALA A 189 -2.48 14.94 -3.57
CA ALA A 189 -3.20 16.17 -3.25
C ALA A 189 -2.59 16.86 -2.02
N LEU A 190 -2.36 16.14 -0.93
CA LEU A 190 -1.73 16.69 0.27
C LEU A 190 -0.36 17.31 -0.02
N LEU A 191 0.48 16.66 -0.82
CA LEU A 191 1.77 17.23 -1.24
C LEU A 191 1.60 18.48 -2.11
N ARG A 192 0.63 18.48 -3.03
CA ARG A 192 0.33 19.63 -3.89
C ARG A 192 -0.11 20.84 -3.07
N ASP A 193 -1.05 20.62 -2.15
CA ASP A 193 -1.63 21.68 -1.31
C ASP A 193 -0.56 22.26 -0.38
N HIS A 194 0.26 21.39 0.23
CA HIS A 194 1.42 21.81 1.02
C HIS A 194 2.42 22.66 0.20
N CYS A 195 2.69 22.30 -1.05
CA CYS A 195 3.55 23.09 -1.94
C CYS A 195 2.92 24.44 -2.32
N ALA A 196 1.60 24.51 -2.44
CA ALA A 196 0.89 25.76 -2.75
C ALA A 196 0.93 26.72 -1.55
N GLU A 197 0.84 26.19 -0.32
CA GLU A 197 0.84 26.98 0.91
C GLU A 197 2.24 27.45 1.34
N HIS A 198 3.25 26.59 1.21
CA HIS A 198 4.60 26.83 1.74
C HIS A 198 5.69 27.01 0.67
N GLY A 199 5.33 26.89 -0.61
CA GLY A 199 6.27 26.85 -1.72
C GLY A 199 6.88 25.46 -1.92
N ILE A 200 7.54 25.26 -3.07
CA ILE A 200 8.17 23.99 -3.47
C ILE A 200 9.41 23.66 -2.61
N VAL A 201 9.94 24.65 -1.87
CA VAL A 201 11.05 24.48 -0.94
C VAL A 201 10.50 24.45 0.49
N THR A 202 10.40 23.24 1.06
CA THR A 202 10.15 23.10 2.50
C THR A 202 11.24 23.86 3.26
N SER A 203 10.89 24.79 4.15
CA SER A 203 11.89 25.59 4.88
C SER A 203 12.24 25.01 6.25
N SER A 204 11.59 23.90 6.63
CA SER A 204 11.76 23.22 7.92
C SER A 204 11.96 21.71 7.71
N PRO A 205 12.87 21.06 8.46
CA PRO A 205 13.11 19.63 8.32
C PRO A 205 11.90 18.77 8.73
N PRO A 206 11.73 17.60 8.10
CA PRO A 206 12.59 17.03 7.06
C PRO A 206 12.37 17.68 5.69
N LEU A 207 13.48 18.08 5.05
CA LEU A 207 13.47 18.75 3.75
C LEU A 207 13.06 17.77 2.64
N ILE A 208 12.03 18.12 1.88
CA ILE A 208 11.69 17.43 0.64
C ILE A 208 12.24 18.27 -0.53
N PRO A 209 13.16 17.73 -1.35
CA PRO A 209 13.69 18.44 -2.52
C PRO A 209 12.59 18.85 -3.50
N GLY A 210 12.68 20.07 -4.03
CA GLY A 210 11.66 20.66 -4.90
C GLY A 210 11.56 20.03 -6.29
N ASP A 211 12.69 19.58 -6.83
CA ASP A 211 12.77 18.78 -8.05
C ASP A 211 12.05 17.43 -7.90
N PHE A 212 12.23 16.75 -6.77
CA PHE A 212 11.54 15.51 -6.44
C PHE A 212 10.01 15.71 -6.32
N LEU A 213 9.56 16.80 -5.69
CA LEU A 213 8.14 17.18 -5.64
C LEU A 213 7.59 17.45 -7.05
N THR A 214 8.35 18.16 -7.87
CA THR A 214 7.97 18.46 -9.26
C THR A 214 7.80 17.18 -10.08
N GLU A 215 8.72 16.22 -9.95
CA GLU A 215 8.64 14.92 -10.61
C GLU A 215 7.38 14.13 -10.19
N ILE A 216 7.08 14.09 -8.89
CA ILE A 216 5.89 13.40 -8.37
C ILE A 216 4.60 14.04 -8.92
N LEU A 217 4.52 15.36 -8.90
CA LEU A 217 3.32 16.10 -9.31
C LEU A 217 3.09 16.03 -10.83
N ALA A 218 4.14 15.85 -11.62
CA ALA A 218 4.07 15.66 -13.07
C ALA A 218 3.86 14.20 -13.49
N SER A 219 4.10 13.23 -12.61
CA SER A 219 4.11 11.81 -12.96
C SER A 219 2.73 11.17 -13.07
N PRO A 220 2.49 10.31 -14.08
CA PRO A 220 1.22 9.60 -14.21
C PRO A 220 1.07 8.50 -13.15
N ARG A 221 -0.18 8.35 -12.69
CA ARG A 221 -0.60 7.30 -11.73
C ARG A 221 -1.37 6.19 -12.44
N ALA A 222 -1.33 4.98 -11.89
CA ALA A 222 -2.29 3.94 -12.25
C ALA A 222 -3.72 4.44 -11.93
N PRO A 223 -4.65 4.45 -12.89
CA PRO A 223 -6.03 4.83 -12.62
C PRO A 223 -6.69 3.79 -11.69
N ARG A 224 -7.63 4.23 -10.85
CA ARG A 224 -8.53 3.30 -10.14
C ARG A 224 -9.69 2.98 -11.07
N ILE A 225 -10.02 1.71 -11.21
CA ILE A 225 -11.25 1.31 -11.89
C ILE A 225 -12.39 1.64 -10.94
N ASN A 226 -13.17 2.65 -11.29
CA ASN A 226 -14.41 2.92 -10.57
C ASN A 226 -15.43 1.92 -11.10
N VAL A 227 -15.58 0.77 -10.44
CA VAL A 227 -16.72 -0.11 -10.69
C VAL A 227 -17.94 0.63 -10.13
N GLY A 228 -18.49 1.52 -10.97
CA GLY A 228 -19.75 2.19 -10.72
C GLY A 228 -20.81 1.15 -10.41
N GLY A 229 -21.62 1.42 -9.38
CA GLY A 229 -22.69 0.54 -8.97
C GLY A 229 -23.54 0.14 -10.16
N THR A 230 -23.55 -1.15 -10.47
CA THR A 230 -24.60 -1.74 -11.27
C THR A 230 -25.80 -1.91 -10.36
N SER A 231 -26.75 -0.98 -10.51
CA SER A 231 -28.19 -1.01 -10.20
C SER A 231 -28.64 -1.40 -8.79
#